data_AF-A0A1A9B4H2-F1
#
_entry.id   AF-A0A1A9B4H2-F1
#
_cell.length_a   1.000
_cell.length_b   1.000
_cell.length_c   1.000
_cell.angle_alpha   90.00
_cell.angle_beta   90.00
_cell.angle_gamma   90.00
#
_symmetry.space_group_name_H-M   'P 1'
#
loop_
_entity.id
_entity.type
_entity.pdbx_description
1 polymer ?
#
loop_
_entity_poly.entity_id
_entity_poly.type
_entity_poly.pdbx_seq_one_letter_code
_entity_poly.pdbx_strand_id
1 'polypeptide(L)'
;MSDVDAILTGAKPAEDTVAICTRGDLVNQWRQLAKEVGKAKAAAAGDPRIAGDGTDDKLRRMEQLRGEIEAATVPFELRALAPKRWAELVAEHQPRDGDEEDLRMQVNRETFLPVLVRLSTVSPQLKDATWAALLDLEGELLSRPQWQKLWRACWNLNVQDQDLPFSVAGLLRTPDSFSGSGSPEPSA
;
A
#
# COMPACT_ATOMS: atom_id res chain seq x y z
N MET A 1 -33.30 -22.90 -0.10
CA MET A 1 -32.62 -22.87 1.22
C MET A 1 -31.15 -23.05 0.93
N SER A 2 -30.36 -21.99 1.10
CA SER A 2 -28.91 -22.07 0.99
C SER A 2 -28.41 -23.05 2.05
N ASP A 3 -27.64 -24.04 1.61
CA ASP A 3 -27.04 -25.03 2.50
C ASP A 3 -26.04 -24.30 3.42
N VAL A 4 -26.38 -24.16 4.69
CA VAL A 4 -25.57 -23.44 5.68
C VAL A 4 -24.20 -24.08 5.80
N ASP A 5 -24.11 -25.40 5.61
CA ASP A 5 -22.86 -26.14 5.63
C ASP A 5 -21.94 -25.73 4.47
N ALA A 6 -22.51 -25.37 3.31
CA ALA A 6 -21.74 -24.87 2.16
C ALA A 6 -21.19 -23.45 2.38
N ILE A 7 -21.88 -22.61 3.18
CA ILE A 7 -21.38 -21.28 3.57
C ILE A 7 -20.15 -21.43 4.47
N LEU A 8 -20.20 -22.36 5.43
CA LEU A 8 -19.12 -22.58 6.40
C LEU A 8 -17.87 -23.22 5.77
N THR A 9 -18.03 -24.07 4.74
CA THR A 9 -16.87 -24.68 4.05
C THR A 9 -16.19 -23.75 3.05
N GLY A 10 -16.89 -22.77 2.49
CA GLY A 10 -16.36 -21.85 1.48
C GLY A 10 -15.70 -20.58 2.05
N ALA A 11 -15.99 -20.22 3.30
CA ALA A 11 -15.51 -18.97 3.89
C ALA A 11 -13.99 -19.02 4.16
N LYS A 12 -13.27 -18.02 3.64
CA LYS A 12 -11.84 -17.80 3.92
C LYS A 12 -11.62 -16.39 4.45
N PRO A 13 -10.67 -16.20 5.39
CA PRO A 13 -10.26 -14.85 5.79
C PRO A 13 -9.75 -14.06 4.59
N ALA A 14 -9.99 -12.75 4.59
CA ALA A 14 -9.43 -11.86 3.59
C ALA A 14 -7.89 -11.87 3.68
N GLU A 15 -7.24 -11.85 2.51
CA GLU A 15 -5.79 -11.84 2.37
C GLU A 15 -5.38 -10.69 1.45
N ASP A 16 -4.21 -10.10 1.72
CA ASP A 16 -3.61 -9.06 0.88
C ASP A 16 -2.09 -9.25 0.82
N THR A 17 -1.44 -8.69 -0.20
CA THR A 17 0.02 -8.73 -0.35
C THR A 17 0.61 -7.33 -0.45
N VAL A 18 1.46 -6.99 0.49
CA VAL A 18 2.16 -5.70 0.52
C VAL A 18 3.63 -5.87 0.18
N ALA A 19 4.05 -5.33 -0.96
CA ALA A 19 5.46 -5.26 -1.31
C ALA A 19 6.18 -4.15 -0.51
N ILE A 20 7.25 -4.51 0.20
CA ILE A 20 8.09 -3.63 1.01
C ILE A 20 9.55 -3.70 0.51
N CYS A 21 10.09 -2.58 0.06
CA CYS A 21 11.49 -2.47 -0.37
C CYS A 21 12.39 -2.07 0.80
N THR A 22 13.36 -2.92 1.16
CA THR A 22 14.29 -2.65 2.28
C THR A 22 15.42 -1.69 1.89
N ARG A 23 15.57 -1.40 0.59
CA ARG A 23 16.61 -0.52 0.04
C ARG A 23 16.01 0.76 -0.53
N GLY A 24 15.47 1.60 0.36
CA GLY A 24 14.87 2.89 -0.02
C GLY A 24 15.85 3.85 -0.72
N ASP A 25 17.15 3.71 -0.47
CA ASP A 25 18.22 4.43 -1.15
C ASP A 25 18.23 4.15 -2.66
N LEU A 26 18.03 2.90 -3.09
CA LEU A 26 17.97 2.52 -4.50
C LEU A 26 16.74 3.14 -5.19
N VAL A 27 15.61 3.17 -4.49
CA VAL A 27 14.38 3.82 -4.99
C VAL A 27 14.61 5.32 -5.19
N ASN A 28 15.33 5.97 -4.27
CA ASN A 28 15.66 7.39 -4.40
C ASN A 28 16.63 7.65 -5.55
N GLN A 29 17.66 6.81 -5.72
CA GLN A 29 18.58 6.89 -6.87
C GLN A 29 17.84 6.73 -8.19
N TRP A 30 16.93 5.74 -8.28
CA TRP A 30 16.12 5.52 -9.47
C TRP A 30 15.23 6.73 -9.79
N ARG A 31 14.56 7.29 -8.77
CA ARG A 31 13.72 8.50 -8.93
C ARG A 31 14.52 9.72 -9.37
N GLN A 32 15.73 9.87 -8.86
CA GLN A 32 16.62 10.96 -9.25
C GLN A 32 17.02 10.84 -10.72
N LEU A 33 17.44 9.66 -11.17
CA LEU A 33 17.74 9.40 -12.58
C LEU A 33 16.52 9.63 -13.48
N ALA A 34 15.33 9.19 -13.05
CA ALA A 34 14.09 9.42 -13.80
C ALA A 34 13.82 10.92 -14.03
N LYS A 35 14.06 11.76 -13.00
CA LYS A 35 13.95 13.23 -13.13
C LYS A 35 14.97 13.79 -14.11
N GLU A 36 16.22 13.31 -14.08
CA GLU A 36 17.28 13.77 -14.99
C GLU A 36 17.00 13.39 -16.43
N VAL A 37 16.54 12.16 -16.69
CA VAL A 37 16.12 11.70 -18.01
C VAL A 37 14.92 12.54 -18.50
N GLY A 38 13.94 12.80 -17.62
CA GLY A 38 12.80 13.66 -17.94
C GLY A 38 13.22 15.07 -18.37
N LYS A 39 14.15 15.69 -17.63
CA LYS A 39 14.72 17.00 -17.97
C LYS A 39 15.48 16.99 -19.29
N ALA A 40 16.30 15.96 -19.53
CA ALA A 40 17.05 15.82 -20.78
C ALA A 40 16.12 15.68 -21.99
N LYS A 41 15.05 14.86 -21.87
CA LYS A 41 14.03 14.71 -22.91
C LYS A 41 13.28 16.01 -23.19
N ALA A 42 12.91 16.76 -22.15
CA ALA A 42 12.25 18.06 -22.31
C ALA A 42 13.15 19.08 -23.01
N ALA A 43 14.45 19.12 -22.68
CA ALA A 43 15.42 19.99 -23.33
C ALA A 43 15.61 19.63 -24.82
N ALA A 44 15.73 18.34 -25.13
CA ALA A 44 15.86 17.86 -26.50
C ALA A 44 14.63 18.16 -27.38
N ALA A 45 13.42 18.19 -26.79
CA ALA A 45 12.21 18.59 -27.50
C ALA A 45 12.18 20.10 -27.85
N GLY A 46 12.87 20.94 -27.08
CA GLY A 46 12.98 22.38 -27.33
C GLY A 46 14.11 22.77 -28.29
N ASP A 47 15.23 22.06 -28.27
CA ASP A 47 16.31 22.20 -29.27
C ASP A 47 16.96 20.82 -29.55
N PRO A 48 16.71 20.22 -30.73
CA PRO A 48 17.25 18.90 -31.09
C PRO A 48 18.78 18.81 -31.10
N ARG A 49 19.49 19.95 -31.15
CA ARG A 49 20.96 19.99 -31.10
C ARG A 49 21.51 19.77 -29.70
N ILE A 50 20.67 19.88 -28.66
CA ILE A 50 20.99 19.59 -27.26
C ILE A 50 20.76 18.11 -26.94
N ALA A 51 20.23 17.32 -27.89
CA ALA A 51 20.06 15.88 -27.76
C ALA A 51 21.44 15.18 -27.81
N GLY A 52 22.20 15.32 -26.73
CA GLY A 52 23.53 14.75 -26.55
C GLY A 52 23.51 13.62 -25.53
N ASP A 53 23.99 12.47 -25.99
CA ASP A 53 24.77 11.42 -25.33
C ASP A 53 24.63 11.22 -23.80
N GLY A 54 24.32 9.99 -23.40
CA GLY A 54 24.22 9.57 -21.99
C GLY A 54 22.79 9.35 -21.47
N THR A 55 21.74 9.63 -22.26
CA THR A 55 20.38 9.20 -21.89
C THR A 55 20.27 7.67 -21.92
N ASP A 56 20.91 7.01 -22.89
CA ASP A 56 20.91 5.55 -23.00
C ASP A 56 21.62 4.89 -21.81
N ASP A 57 22.74 5.45 -21.34
CA ASP A 57 23.43 5.00 -20.13
C ASP A 57 22.58 5.15 -18.88
N LYS A 58 21.89 6.30 -18.74
CA LYS A 58 20.97 6.53 -17.63
C LYS A 58 19.80 5.55 -17.66
N LEU A 59 19.24 5.26 -18.84
CA LEU A 59 18.17 4.27 -18.99
C LEU A 59 18.67 2.86 -18.63
N ARG A 60 19.87 2.47 -19.06
CA ARG A 60 20.49 1.20 -18.66
C ARG A 60 20.68 1.11 -17.15
N ARG A 61 21.18 2.17 -16.51
CA ARG A 61 21.35 2.20 -15.04
C ARG A 61 20.00 2.17 -14.32
N MET A 62 18.97 2.83 -14.85
CA MET A 62 17.61 2.77 -14.29
C MET A 62 17.06 1.35 -14.33
N GLU A 63 17.26 0.59 -15.40
CA GLU A 63 16.80 -0.80 -15.47
C GLU A 63 17.59 -1.71 -14.51
N GLN A 64 18.90 -1.49 -14.37
CA GLN A 64 19.70 -2.20 -13.38
C GLN A 64 19.20 -1.92 -11.95
N LEU A 65 19.00 -0.64 -11.61
CA LEU A 65 18.46 -0.25 -10.30
C LEU A 65 17.07 -0.83 -10.07
N ARG A 66 16.24 -0.94 -11.10
CA ARG A 66 14.94 -1.60 -10.99
C ARG A 66 15.11 -3.07 -10.59
N GLY A 67 16.01 -3.82 -11.22
CA GLY A 67 16.32 -5.19 -10.82
C GLY A 67 16.86 -5.30 -9.38
N GLU A 68 17.72 -4.36 -8.96
CA GLU A 68 18.21 -4.29 -7.58
C GLU A 68 17.08 -3.97 -6.58
N ILE A 69 16.14 -3.08 -6.93
CA ILE A 69 14.95 -2.75 -6.14
C ILE A 69 14.03 -3.96 -6.03
N GLU A 70 13.75 -4.65 -7.14
CA GLU A 70 12.92 -5.86 -7.15
C GLU A 70 13.52 -6.96 -6.26
N ALA A 71 14.84 -7.18 -6.35
CA ALA A 71 15.55 -8.14 -5.49
C ALA A 71 15.56 -7.73 -4.00
N ALA A 72 15.54 -6.43 -3.71
CA ALA A 72 15.44 -5.90 -2.35
C ALA A 72 13.99 -5.73 -1.85
N THR A 73 13.00 -6.14 -2.65
CA THR A 73 11.58 -6.05 -2.29
C THR A 73 11.09 -7.38 -1.75
N VAL A 74 10.60 -7.34 -0.52
CA VAL A 74 10.02 -8.49 0.16
C VAL A 74 8.50 -8.38 0.09
N PRO A 75 7.79 -9.39 -0.46
CA PRO A 75 6.35 -9.46 -0.39
C PRO A 75 5.93 -9.90 1.02
N PHE A 76 5.09 -9.10 1.67
CA PHE A 76 4.41 -9.47 2.91
C PHE A 76 3.02 -9.98 2.58
N GLU A 77 2.78 -11.26 2.80
CA GLU A 77 1.46 -11.87 2.74
C GLU A 77 0.76 -11.64 4.07
N LEU A 78 -0.39 -11.00 4.00
CA LEU A 78 -1.18 -10.57 5.14
C LEU A 78 -2.53 -11.29 5.13
N ARG A 79 -3.06 -11.57 6.32
CA ARG A 79 -4.37 -12.18 6.51
C ARG A 79 -5.12 -11.49 7.64
N ALA A 80 -6.43 -11.32 7.45
CA ALA A 80 -7.34 -10.87 8.50
C ALA A 80 -7.29 -11.79 9.72
N LEU A 81 -7.40 -11.21 10.92
CA LEU A 81 -7.48 -11.97 12.15
C LEU A 81 -8.86 -12.58 12.33
N ALA A 82 -8.93 -13.71 13.04
CA ALA A 82 -10.21 -14.24 13.47
C ALA A 82 -10.93 -13.22 14.39
N PRO A 83 -12.27 -13.08 14.33
CA PRO A 83 -13.01 -12.08 15.10
C PRO A 83 -12.72 -12.12 16.61
N LYS A 84 -12.57 -13.32 17.17
CA LYS A 84 -12.19 -13.50 18.58
C LYS A 84 -10.81 -12.91 18.88
N ARG A 85 -9.81 -13.17 18.02
CA ARG A 85 -8.44 -12.69 18.22
C ARG A 85 -8.35 -11.18 18.05
N TRP A 86 -9.12 -10.61 17.13
CA TRP A 86 -9.27 -9.16 16.99
C TRP A 86 -9.81 -8.53 18.28
N ALA A 87 -10.90 -9.07 18.84
CA ALA A 87 -11.50 -8.56 20.08
C ALA A 87 -10.53 -8.64 21.28
N GLU A 88 -9.80 -9.74 21.42
CA GLU A 88 -8.74 -9.89 22.44
C GLU A 88 -7.66 -8.82 22.29
N LEU A 89 -7.19 -8.58 21.06
CA LEU A 89 -6.15 -7.59 20.80
C LEU A 89 -6.62 -6.17 21.12
N VAL A 90 -7.85 -5.81 20.78
CA VAL A 90 -8.44 -4.50 21.14
C VAL A 90 -8.54 -4.36 22.66
N ALA A 91 -8.92 -5.42 23.37
CA ALA A 91 -8.99 -5.42 24.83
C ALA A 91 -7.60 -5.25 25.48
N GLU A 92 -6.56 -5.87 24.93
CA GLU A 92 -5.17 -5.78 25.41
C GLU A 92 -4.55 -4.39 25.22
N HIS A 93 -4.99 -3.62 24.21
CA HIS A 93 -4.39 -2.34 23.83
C HIS A 93 -5.41 -1.19 23.82
N GLN A 94 -6.04 -0.96 24.97
CA GLN A 94 -6.97 0.16 25.15
C GLN A 94 -6.32 1.52 24.84
N PRO A 95 -7.08 2.50 24.30
CA PRO A 95 -6.56 3.82 23.97
C PRO A 95 -6.02 4.54 25.22
N ARG A 96 -5.01 5.39 25.03
CA ARG A 96 -4.47 6.22 26.13
C ARG A 96 -5.38 7.42 26.38
N ASP A 97 -5.53 7.78 27.65
CA ASP A 97 -6.31 8.96 28.04
C ASP A 97 -5.73 10.23 27.41
N GLY A 98 -6.57 10.98 26.70
CA GLY A 98 -6.20 12.27 26.09
C GLY A 98 -5.45 12.19 24.77
N ASP A 99 -5.20 11.00 24.20
CA ASP A 99 -4.65 10.87 22.84
C ASP A 99 -5.82 10.79 21.82
N GLU A 100 -6.06 11.89 21.10
CA GLU A 100 -7.15 12.00 20.11
C GLU A 100 -7.06 10.95 18.99
N GLU A 101 -5.84 10.56 18.60
CA GLU A 101 -5.64 9.59 17.53
C GLU A 101 -5.94 8.17 18.01
N ASP A 102 -5.54 7.84 19.24
CA ASP A 102 -5.91 6.57 19.87
C ASP A 102 -7.43 6.47 20.08
N LEU A 103 -8.09 7.55 20.51
CA LEU A 103 -9.54 7.60 20.66
C LEU A 103 -10.26 7.38 19.33
N ARG A 104 -9.75 7.97 18.25
CA ARG A 104 -10.30 7.79 16.89
C ARG A 104 -10.20 6.35 16.40
N MET A 105 -9.11 5.66 16.72
CA MET A 105 -8.90 4.25 16.37
C MET A 105 -9.46 3.27 17.40
N GLN A 106 -9.89 3.76 18.57
CA GLN A 106 -10.34 2.98 19.72
C GLN A 106 -9.28 2.01 20.28
N VAL A 107 -8.00 2.27 20.01
CA VAL A 107 -6.86 1.45 20.43
C VAL A 107 -5.64 2.33 20.67
N ASN A 108 -4.73 1.90 21.52
CA ASN A 108 -3.41 2.52 21.65
C ASN A 108 -2.57 2.16 20.42
N ARG A 109 -2.44 3.10 19.47
CA ARG A 109 -1.79 2.85 18.17
C ARG A 109 -0.32 2.43 18.28
N GLU A 110 0.37 2.90 19.32
CA GLU A 110 1.79 2.66 19.54
C GLU A 110 2.06 1.19 19.91
N THR A 111 1.17 0.60 20.71
CA THR A 111 1.32 -0.80 21.14
C THR A 111 0.50 -1.78 20.29
N PHE A 112 -0.66 -1.36 19.79
CA PHE A 112 -1.56 -2.19 19.00
C PHE A 112 -1.02 -2.48 17.59
N LEU A 113 -0.56 -1.45 16.85
CA LEU A 113 -0.19 -1.61 15.44
C LEU A 113 1.00 -2.55 15.20
N PRO A 114 2.09 -2.51 16.00
CA PRO A 114 3.18 -3.48 15.90
C PRO A 114 2.70 -4.93 16.08
N VAL A 115 1.82 -5.16 17.06
CA VAL A 115 1.28 -6.49 17.35
C VAL A 115 0.32 -6.94 16.25
N LEU A 116 -0.53 -6.04 15.76
CA LEU A 116 -1.44 -6.32 14.64
C LEU A 116 -0.65 -6.78 13.40
N VAL A 117 0.39 -6.04 13.01
CA VAL A 117 1.20 -6.38 11.83
C VAL A 117 1.83 -7.76 11.99
N ARG A 118 2.40 -8.04 13.17
CA ARG A 118 3.01 -9.33 13.47
C ARG A 118 2.00 -10.48 13.40
N LEU A 119 0.80 -10.31 13.95
CA LEU A 119 -0.25 -11.33 13.95
C LEU A 119 -0.89 -11.53 12.57
N SER A 120 -0.97 -10.46 11.77
CA SER A 120 -1.58 -10.50 10.44
C SER A 120 -0.61 -11.02 9.36
N THR A 121 0.71 -11.02 9.62
CA THR A 121 1.71 -11.47 8.65
C THR A 121 1.80 -12.99 8.61
N VAL A 122 1.48 -13.58 7.46
CA VAL A 122 1.60 -15.02 7.16
C VAL A 122 2.98 -15.36 6.61
N SER A 123 3.51 -14.49 5.76
CA SER A 123 4.83 -14.60 5.14
C SER A 123 5.43 -13.21 4.95
N PRO A 124 6.74 -12.98 5.16
CA PRO A 124 7.74 -13.96 5.59
C PRO A 124 7.61 -14.34 7.08
N GLN A 125 8.05 -15.55 7.42
CA GLN A 125 8.19 -15.96 8.82
C GLN A 125 9.48 -15.36 9.40
N LEU A 126 9.33 -14.26 10.15
CA LEU A 126 10.44 -13.54 10.76
C LEU A 126 10.67 -14.01 12.21
N LYS A 127 11.93 -13.99 12.64
CA LYS A 127 12.32 -14.22 14.05
C LYS A 127 12.02 -12.97 14.89
N ASP A 128 11.89 -13.13 16.20
CA ASP A 128 11.60 -12.04 17.14
C ASP A 128 12.57 -10.86 17.04
N ALA A 129 13.88 -11.15 16.93
CA ALA A 129 14.89 -10.11 16.76
C ALA A 129 14.71 -9.32 15.45
N THR A 130 14.27 -9.99 14.38
CA THR A 130 14.00 -9.34 13.09
C THR A 130 12.74 -8.50 13.16
N TRP A 131 11.70 -8.98 13.85
CA TRP A 131 10.50 -8.18 14.12
C TRP A 131 10.82 -6.92 14.94
N ALA A 132 11.63 -7.05 15.99
CA ALA A 132 12.05 -5.92 16.80
C ALA A 132 12.76 -4.85 15.94
N ALA A 133 13.68 -5.26 15.07
CA ALA A 133 14.37 -4.34 14.17
C ALA A 133 13.44 -3.73 13.10
N LEU A 134 12.49 -4.51 12.57
CA LEU A 134 11.57 -4.05 11.53
C LEU A 134 10.54 -3.05 12.05
N LEU A 135 10.07 -3.25 13.28
CA LEU A 135 9.03 -2.47 13.95
C LEU A 135 9.60 -1.31 14.78
N ASP A 136 10.92 -1.18 14.84
CA ASP A 136 11.58 -0.03 15.47
C ASP A 136 11.29 1.24 14.66
N LEU A 137 10.45 2.12 15.21
CA LEU A 137 10.05 3.38 14.60
C LEU A 137 11.19 4.42 14.54
N GLU A 138 12.21 4.24 15.36
CA GLU A 138 13.44 5.03 15.36
C GLU A 138 14.54 4.38 14.51
N GLY A 139 14.32 3.14 14.08
CA GLY A 139 15.24 2.36 13.27
C GLY A 139 15.30 2.78 11.80
N GLU A 140 16.30 2.22 11.10
CA GLU A 140 16.60 2.58 9.71
C GLU A 140 15.93 1.66 8.67
N LEU A 141 15.28 0.55 9.09
CA LEU A 141 14.83 -0.50 8.18
C LEU A 141 13.56 -0.14 7.40
N LEU A 142 12.54 0.42 8.07
CA LEU A 142 11.30 0.86 7.42
C LEU A 142 11.16 2.37 7.53
N SER A 143 11.02 3.02 6.39
CA SER A 143 10.58 4.41 6.39
C SER A 143 9.15 4.53 6.93
N ARG A 144 8.82 5.68 7.55
CA ARG A 144 7.45 5.94 8.07
C ARG A 144 6.33 5.64 7.05
N PRO A 145 6.45 5.99 5.75
CA PRO A 145 5.43 5.63 4.76
C PRO A 145 5.31 4.12 4.51
N GLN A 146 6.40 3.36 4.57
CA GLN A 146 6.38 1.91 4.42
C GLN A 146 5.74 1.23 5.63
N TRP A 147 6.11 1.68 6.83
CA TRP A 147 5.43 1.29 8.06
C TRP A 147 3.92 1.57 7.95
N GLN A 148 3.56 2.78 7.51
CA GLN A 148 2.17 3.17 7.33
C GLN A 148 1.42 2.30 6.31
N LYS A 149 2.06 1.99 5.19
CA LYS A 149 1.52 1.09 4.18
C LYS A 149 1.23 -0.30 4.76
N LEU A 150 2.17 -0.84 5.54
CA LEU A 150 2.07 -2.18 6.10
C LEU A 150 0.96 -2.28 7.15
N TRP A 151 0.93 -1.40 8.16
CA TRP A 151 -0.09 -1.47 9.20
C TRP A 151 -1.48 -1.12 8.67
N ARG A 152 -1.60 -0.21 7.69
CA ARG A 152 -2.90 0.13 7.08
C ARG A 152 -3.50 -1.05 6.34
N ALA A 153 -2.69 -1.81 5.60
CA ALA A 153 -3.18 -3.01 4.93
C ALA A 153 -3.70 -4.04 5.96
N CYS A 154 -2.95 -4.28 7.03
CA CYS A 154 -3.40 -5.14 8.13
C CYS A 154 -4.70 -4.65 8.77
N TRP A 155 -4.79 -3.35 9.05
CA TRP A 155 -6.00 -2.74 9.62
C TRP A 155 -7.21 -2.90 8.70
N ASN A 156 -7.05 -2.58 7.42
CA ASN A 156 -8.12 -2.64 6.43
C ASN A 156 -8.66 -4.06 6.24
N LEU A 157 -7.81 -5.08 6.28
CA LEU A 157 -8.24 -6.50 6.25
C LEU A 157 -9.19 -6.86 7.39
N ASN A 158 -9.14 -6.16 8.51
CA ASN A 158 -9.93 -6.47 9.70
C ASN A 158 -11.16 -5.57 9.88
N VAL A 159 -11.14 -4.33 9.38
CA VAL A 159 -12.22 -3.36 9.64
C VAL A 159 -12.95 -2.85 8.40
N GLN A 160 -12.34 -2.93 7.21
CA GLN A 160 -13.03 -2.48 6.00
C GLN A 160 -13.94 -3.58 5.49
N ASP A 161 -15.16 -3.18 5.13
CA ASP A 161 -16.06 -4.07 4.42
C ASP A 161 -15.47 -4.39 3.04
N GLN A 162 -15.65 -5.64 2.60
CA GLN A 162 -15.16 -6.08 1.30
C GLN A 162 -16.27 -5.83 0.27
N ASP A 163 -16.14 -4.72 -0.46
CA ASP A 163 -17.09 -4.40 -1.53
C ASP A 163 -17.10 -5.52 -2.58
N LEU A 164 -18.29 -6.02 -2.90
CA LEU A 164 -18.45 -6.97 -3.99
C LEU A 164 -18.09 -6.27 -5.30
N PRO A 165 -17.22 -6.86 -6.13
CA PRO A 165 -16.82 -6.24 -7.38
C PRO A 165 -18.05 -6.04 -8.26
N PHE A 166 -18.18 -4.85 -8.83
CA PHE A 166 -19.21 -4.59 -9.82
C PHE A 166 -18.98 -5.43 -11.07
N SER A 167 -20.06 -5.72 -11.80
CA SER A 167 -19.97 -6.50 -13.04
C SER A 167 -18.97 -5.89 -14.02
N VAL A 168 -18.14 -6.74 -14.62
CA VAL A 168 -17.19 -6.36 -15.69
C VAL A 168 -17.90 -5.65 -16.85
N ALA A 169 -19.19 -5.93 -17.09
CA ALA A 169 -19.99 -5.22 -18.09
C ALA A 169 -20.13 -3.71 -17.81
N GLY A 170 -20.06 -3.28 -16.54
CA GLY A 170 -20.03 -1.88 -16.15
C GLY A 170 -18.67 -1.21 -16.41
N LEU A 171 -17.56 -1.96 -16.32
CA LEU A 171 -16.21 -1.47 -16.64
C LEU A 171 -16.05 -1.13 -18.14
N LEU A 172 -16.75 -1.86 -19.00
CA LEU A 172 -16.66 -1.74 -20.45
C LEU A 172 -17.55 -0.65 -21.06
N ARG A 173 -18.46 -0.06 -20.27
CA ARG A 173 -19.19 1.13 -20.69
C ARG A 173 -18.27 2.35 -20.56
N THR A 174 -17.57 2.67 -21.65
CA THR A 174 -17.09 4.03 -21.86
C THR A 174 -18.25 5.00 -21.67
N PRO A 175 -18.09 6.09 -20.92
CA PRO A 175 -19.12 7.12 -20.89
C PRO A 175 -19.29 7.62 -22.32
N ASP A 176 -20.46 7.34 -22.91
CA ASP A 176 -20.89 8.07 -24.10
C ASP A 176 -20.81 9.55 -23.74
N SER A 177 -20.02 10.27 -24.52
CA SER A 177 -19.84 11.71 -24.45
C SER A 177 -21.19 12.39 -24.22
N PHE A 178 -21.37 12.94 -23.03
CA PHE A 178 -22.53 13.77 -22.71
C PHE A 178 -22.41 15.11 -23.46
N SER A 179 -22.67 15.10 -24.76
CA SER A 179 -23.05 16.29 -25.51
C SER A 179 -24.53 16.53 -25.28
N GLY A 180 -24.83 17.28 -24.22
CA GLY A 180 -26.17 17.72 -23.86
C GLY A 180 -26.11 19.08 -23.19
N SER A 181 -25.62 20.08 -23.93
CA SER A 181 -25.74 21.49 -23.60
C SER A 181 -27.21 21.86 -23.48
N GLY A 182 -27.62 22.39 -22.34
CA GLY A 182 -28.99 22.85 -22.09
C GLY A 182 -29.10 23.50 -20.72
N SER A 183 -28.44 24.64 -20.53
CA SER A 183 -28.78 25.57 -19.45
C SER A 183 -30.19 26.11 -19.70
N PRO A 184 -31.15 26.00 -18.78
CA PRO A 184 -32.31 26.86 -18.77
C PRO A 184 -31.92 28.18 -18.08
N GLU A 185 -32.05 29.28 -18.83
CA GLU A 185 -32.03 30.64 -18.26
C GLU A 185 -33.09 30.78 -17.15
N PRO A 186 -32.80 31.48 -16.04
CA PRO A 186 -33.82 31.84 -15.07
C PRO A 186 -34.66 33.00 -15.64
N SER A 187 -35.93 32.74 -15.93
CA SER A 187 -36.91 33.82 -16.12
C SER A 187 -37.29 34.44 -14.78
N ALA A 188 -37.48 35.76 -14.86
CA ALA A 188 -37.80 36.72 -13.79
C ALA A 188 -39.09 36.43 -13.02
#